data_AF-A0A0L8IH18-F1
#
_entry.id   AF-A0A0L8IH18-F1
#
_cell.length_a   1.000
_cell.length_b   1.000
_cell.length_c   1.000
_cell.angle_alpha   90.00
_cell.angle_beta   90.00
_cell.angle_gamma   90.00
#
_symmetry.space_group_name_H-M   'P 1'
#
loop_
_entity.id
_entity.type
_entity.pdbx_description
1 polymer ?
#
loop_
_entity_poly.entity_id
_entity_poly.type
_entity_poly.pdbx_seq_one_letter_code
_entity_poly.pdbx_strand_id
1 'polypeptide(L)'
;ITMEDIIAARSILENSIKKTPCLRSKMSSQFGMELYLKNEAMQTTGSFKDRGARYTLLKLTKEERINGVVAASLGNHAIALAYHGYDLGIPITLIMPLITPTMKIKAYDHPDMVAGAGTMGLEIVEQIPDLDACIIPVGGGGLIAGCAVAIKFLVPTCKIIGVEAEACANYTAAVKSGTPTYTNPNPSLAEGLSIPMVGSNSFATAAKYVDKIVTVREDSIALAILRLVEQEKSIIEGAGAVGLAALLEDSCPELQGKK
;
A
#
# COMPACT_ATOMS: atom_id res chain seq x y z
N ILE A 1 -14.85 -4.27 0.97
CA ILE A 1 -15.28 -2.95 0.46
C ILE A 1 -15.67 -3.06 -1.01
N THR A 2 -16.41 -2.11 -1.54
CA THR A 2 -16.84 -2.04 -2.95
C THR A 2 -16.28 -0.80 -3.65
N MET A 3 -16.58 -0.64 -4.94
CA MET A 3 -16.18 0.54 -5.71
C MET A 3 -16.87 1.81 -5.18
N GLU A 4 -18.12 1.71 -4.72
CA GLU A 4 -18.88 2.81 -4.15
C GLU A 4 -18.19 3.38 -2.89
N ASP A 5 -17.63 2.50 -2.04
CA ASP A 5 -16.86 2.92 -0.87
C ASP A 5 -15.64 3.78 -1.27
N ILE A 6 -14.97 3.43 -2.38
CA ILE A 6 -13.79 4.14 -2.88
C ILE A 6 -14.16 5.47 -3.53
N ILE A 7 -15.27 5.52 -4.27
CA ILE A 7 -15.79 6.77 -4.86
C ILE A 7 -16.17 7.74 -3.74
N ALA A 8 -16.86 7.26 -2.70
CA ALA A 8 -17.18 8.06 -1.52
C ALA A 8 -15.91 8.57 -0.82
N ALA A 9 -14.90 7.70 -0.64
CA ALA A 9 -13.61 8.09 -0.09
C ALA A 9 -12.94 9.18 -0.93
N ARG A 10 -12.91 9.04 -2.27
CA ARG A 10 -12.32 10.04 -3.15
C ARG A 10 -13.02 11.39 -3.04
N SER A 11 -14.34 11.42 -3.02
CA SER A 11 -15.11 12.66 -2.89
C SER A 11 -14.79 13.39 -1.58
N ILE A 12 -14.70 12.66 -0.47
CA ILE A 12 -14.38 13.24 0.84
C ILE A 12 -12.92 13.72 0.91
N LEU A 13 -12.00 13.03 0.24
CA LEU A 13 -10.57 13.32 0.30
C LEU A 13 -10.11 14.42 -0.68
N GLU A 14 -10.91 14.81 -1.68
CA GLU A 14 -10.54 15.62 -2.85
C GLU A 14 -9.66 16.85 -2.53
N ASN A 15 -9.96 17.57 -1.43
CA ASN A 15 -9.25 18.79 -1.04
C ASN A 15 -8.28 18.62 0.13
N SER A 16 -8.11 17.40 0.65
CA SER A 16 -7.30 17.12 1.85
C SER A 16 -6.12 16.18 1.61
N ILE A 17 -6.10 15.50 0.45
CA ILE A 17 -5.06 14.56 0.05
C ILE A 17 -4.50 14.99 -1.29
N LYS A 18 -3.17 15.01 -1.40
CA LYS A 18 -2.50 15.37 -2.66
C LYS A 18 -2.70 14.25 -3.68
N LYS A 19 -3.07 14.61 -4.91
CA LYS A 19 -2.97 13.72 -6.07
C LYS A 19 -1.49 13.58 -6.45
N THR A 20 -0.89 12.46 -6.09
CA THR A 20 0.55 12.22 -6.33
C THR A 20 0.80 11.93 -7.81
N PRO A 21 2.00 12.24 -8.34
CA PRO A 21 2.29 11.99 -9.74
C PRO A 21 2.51 10.49 -10.01
N CYS A 22 2.14 10.05 -11.21
CA CYS A 22 2.51 8.75 -11.78
C CYS A 22 3.51 9.01 -12.92
N LEU A 23 4.80 9.01 -12.60
CA LEU A 23 5.84 9.44 -13.55
C LEU A 23 6.42 8.24 -14.29
N ARG A 24 6.62 8.39 -15.61
CA ARG A 24 7.36 7.39 -16.39
C ARG A 24 8.79 7.31 -15.88
N SER A 25 9.23 6.09 -15.56
CA SER A 25 10.57 5.81 -15.06
C SER A 25 11.61 5.91 -16.16
N LYS A 26 12.83 6.32 -15.81
CA LYS A 26 13.98 6.26 -16.71
C LYS A 26 14.45 4.83 -16.95
N MET A 27 14.06 3.90 -16.08
CA MET A 27 14.39 2.48 -16.16
C MET A 27 13.48 1.70 -17.13
N SER A 28 12.48 2.35 -17.76
CA SER A 28 11.62 1.70 -18.77
C SER A 28 12.41 0.95 -19.84
N SER A 29 13.48 1.56 -20.36
CA SER A 29 14.34 0.94 -21.38
C SER A 29 15.11 -0.27 -20.86
N GLN A 30 15.54 -0.26 -19.60
CA GLN A 30 16.28 -1.34 -18.97
C GLN A 30 15.42 -2.61 -18.85
N PHE A 31 14.15 -2.46 -18.49
CA PHE A 31 13.22 -3.58 -18.32
C PHE A 31 12.48 -3.96 -19.61
N GLY A 32 12.58 -3.15 -20.67
CA GLY A 32 11.77 -3.33 -21.88
C GLY A 32 10.27 -3.19 -21.59
N MET A 33 9.91 -2.34 -20.62
CA MET A 33 8.54 -2.08 -20.17
C MET A 33 8.28 -0.57 -20.20
N GLU A 34 7.04 -0.14 -20.37
CA GLU A 34 6.67 1.25 -20.11
C GLU A 34 6.39 1.47 -18.61
N LEU A 35 7.45 1.41 -17.81
CA LEU A 35 7.34 1.52 -16.35
C LEU A 35 6.90 2.93 -15.87
N TYR A 36 5.88 2.99 -15.02
CA TYR A 36 5.44 4.20 -14.32
C TYR A 36 5.51 4.02 -12.79
N LEU A 37 5.90 5.08 -12.07
CA LEU A 37 6.04 5.10 -10.61
C LEU A 37 4.99 6.02 -10.00
N LYS A 38 4.04 5.43 -9.26
CA LYS A 38 3.07 6.18 -8.45
C LYS A 38 3.72 6.66 -7.15
N ASN A 39 4.10 7.93 -7.09
CA ASN A 39 5.01 8.43 -6.05
C ASN A 39 4.27 8.88 -4.77
N GLU A 40 3.81 7.91 -3.97
CA GLU A 40 3.19 8.18 -2.67
C GLU A 40 4.15 8.70 -1.59
N ALA A 41 5.47 8.63 -1.82
CA ALA A 41 6.44 9.28 -0.93
C ALA A 41 6.34 10.83 -0.98
N MET A 42 5.67 11.38 -1.99
CA MET A 42 5.37 12.82 -2.08
C MET A 42 4.10 13.24 -1.33
N GLN A 43 3.41 12.29 -0.69
CA GLN A 43 2.29 12.63 0.18
C GLN A 43 2.75 13.38 1.44
N THR A 44 1.83 14.06 2.13
CA THR A 44 2.17 14.93 3.26
C THR A 44 2.97 14.24 4.37
N THR A 45 2.63 13.00 4.74
CA THR A 45 3.45 12.23 5.71
C THR A 45 4.45 11.27 5.08
N GLY A 46 4.64 11.34 3.75
CA GLY A 46 5.62 10.53 3.04
C GLY A 46 5.16 9.11 2.69
N SER A 47 3.85 8.80 2.77
CA SER A 47 3.33 7.50 2.34
C SER A 47 1.86 7.54 1.96
N PHE A 48 1.34 6.45 1.42
CA PHE A 48 -0.09 6.30 1.11
C PHE A 48 -1.00 6.29 2.35
N LYS A 49 -0.44 6.17 3.57
CA LYS A 49 -1.21 6.04 4.80
C LYS A 49 -2.05 7.27 5.12
N ASP A 50 -1.67 8.44 4.61
CA ASP A 50 -2.49 9.66 4.68
C ASP A 50 -3.91 9.43 4.18
N ARG A 51 -4.09 8.69 3.08
CA ARG A 51 -5.39 8.51 2.44
C ARG A 51 -6.39 7.82 3.36
N GLY A 52 -6.00 6.66 3.89
CA GLY A 52 -6.81 5.88 4.82
C GLY A 52 -7.02 6.58 6.15
N ALA A 53 -5.95 7.17 6.71
CA ALA A 53 -6.00 7.87 7.98
C ALA A 53 -6.95 9.07 7.91
N ARG A 54 -6.77 9.94 6.92
CA ARG A 54 -7.60 11.14 6.73
C ARG A 54 -9.06 10.78 6.50
N TYR A 55 -9.34 9.79 5.67
CA TYR A 55 -10.71 9.36 5.40
C TYR A 55 -11.39 8.82 6.65
N THR A 56 -10.70 7.96 7.40
CA THR A 56 -11.25 7.38 8.64
C THR A 56 -11.54 8.47 9.67
N LEU A 57 -10.62 9.43 9.86
CA LEU A 57 -10.82 10.53 10.81
C LEU A 57 -11.96 11.48 10.40
N LEU A 58 -12.13 11.74 9.11
CA LEU A 58 -13.22 12.57 8.60
C LEU A 58 -14.59 11.92 8.82
N LYS A 59 -14.67 10.59 8.83
CA LYS A 59 -15.90 9.83 9.07
C LYS A 59 -16.31 9.71 10.54
N LEU A 60 -15.45 10.08 11.48
CA LEU A 60 -15.79 10.05 12.91
C LEU A 60 -16.95 11.01 13.21
N THR A 61 -17.88 10.53 14.03
CA THR A 61 -18.96 11.32 14.63
C THR A 61 -18.40 12.39 15.55
N LYS A 62 -19.23 13.38 15.92
CA LYS A 62 -18.82 14.43 16.86
C LYS A 62 -18.36 13.87 18.21
N GLU A 63 -19.03 12.82 18.70
CA GLU A 63 -18.70 12.17 19.96
C GLU A 63 -17.35 11.43 19.87
N GLU A 64 -17.14 10.65 18.81
CA GLU A 64 -15.87 9.95 18.59
C GLU A 64 -14.70 10.92 18.41
N ARG A 65 -14.91 12.06 17.75
CA ARG A 65 -13.88 13.11 17.62
C ARG A 65 -13.48 13.70 18.97
N ILE A 66 -14.43 13.88 19.89
CA ILE A 66 -14.15 14.36 21.26
C ILE A 66 -13.40 13.30 22.05
N ASN A 67 -13.82 12.03 21.94
CA ASN A 67 -13.17 10.91 22.63
C ASN A 67 -11.76 10.62 22.09
N GLY A 68 -11.49 10.98 20.84
CA GLY A 68 -10.21 10.78 20.18
C GLY A 68 -10.00 9.35 19.67
N VAL A 69 -8.84 9.12 19.09
CA VAL A 69 -8.46 7.83 18.48
C VAL A 69 -7.23 7.27 19.17
N VAL A 70 -7.25 5.97 19.44
CA VAL A 70 -6.11 5.21 19.94
C VAL A 70 -5.63 4.24 18.86
N ALA A 71 -4.33 4.24 18.56
CA ALA A 71 -3.74 3.30 17.60
C ALA A 71 -2.38 2.80 18.07
N ALA A 72 -2.05 1.55 17.74
CA ALA A 72 -0.74 0.94 18.01
C ALA A 72 0.06 0.83 16.70
N SER A 73 1.08 1.68 16.55
CA SER A 73 1.94 1.69 15.36
C SER A 73 3.23 2.47 15.63
N LEU A 74 4.33 2.02 15.03
CA LEU A 74 5.65 2.68 15.09
C LEU A 74 6.03 3.38 13.77
N GLY A 75 5.21 3.26 12.72
CA GLY A 75 5.60 3.64 11.36
C GLY A 75 4.61 4.58 10.69
N ASN A 76 4.59 4.54 9.36
CA ASN A 76 3.80 5.44 8.49
C ASN A 76 2.34 5.64 8.89
N HIS A 77 1.69 4.62 9.46
CA HIS A 77 0.32 4.75 9.94
C HIS A 77 0.19 5.66 11.18
N ALA A 78 1.14 5.57 12.11
CA ALA A 78 1.22 6.45 13.28
C ALA A 78 1.43 7.90 12.84
N ILE A 79 2.37 8.13 11.92
CA ILE A 79 2.69 9.47 11.40
C ILE A 79 1.47 10.08 10.70
N ALA A 80 0.80 9.32 9.83
CA ALA A 80 -0.42 9.77 9.16
C ALA A 80 -1.55 10.11 10.15
N LEU A 81 -1.80 9.25 11.14
CA LEU A 81 -2.82 9.53 12.16
C LEU A 81 -2.47 10.76 12.99
N ALA A 82 -1.23 10.90 13.45
CA ALA A 82 -0.81 12.05 14.24
C ALA A 82 -0.96 13.36 13.45
N TYR A 83 -0.49 13.40 12.21
CA TYR A 83 -0.58 14.58 11.35
C TYR A 83 -2.03 14.97 11.07
N HIS A 84 -2.84 14.03 10.59
CA HIS A 84 -4.23 14.32 10.20
C HIS A 84 -5.14 14.54 11.42
N GLY A 85 -4.85 13.90 12.55
CA GLY A 85 -5.54 14.16 13.81
C GLY A 85 -5.27 15.56 14.33
N TYR A 86 -4.00 16.00 14.32
CA TYR A 86 -3.64 17.37 14.67
C TYR A 86 -4.34 18.39 13.77
N ASP A 87 -4.30 18.20 12.46
CA ASP A 87 -4.95 19.09 11.48
C ASP A 87 -6.48 19.18 11.67
N LEU A 88 -7.12 18.10 12.12
CA LEU A 88 -8.58 18.06 12.38
C LEU A 88 -8.96 18.45 13.81
N GLY A 89 -8.00 18.71 14.69
CA GLY A 89 -8.25 18.93 16.12
C GLY A 89 -8.80 17.71 16.86
N ILE A 90 -8.46 16.50 16.40
CA ILE A 90 -8.88 15.23 17.00
C ILE A 90 -7.73 14.69 17.87
N PRO A 91 -7.94 14.41 19.17
CA PRO A 91 -6.91 13.83 20.01
C PRO A 91 -6.49 12.44 19.49
N ILE A 92 -5.18 12.23 19.31
CA ILE A 92 -4.61 10.95 18.89
C ILE A 92 -3.68 10.43 19.97
N THR A 93 -3.93 9.20 20.45
CA THR A 93 -3.04 8.47 21.34
C THR A 93 -2.36 7.34 20.58
N LEU A 94 -1.04 7.43 20.44
CA LEU A 94 -0.23 6.42 19.76
C LEU A 94 0.49 5.55 20.78
N ILE A 95 0.24 4.25 20.74
CA ILE A 95 0.94 3.26 21.55
C ILE A 95 2.11 2.72 20.74
N MET A 96 3.32 3.08 21.17
CA MET A 96 4.59 2.66 20.57
C MET A 96 5.21 1.54 21.42
N PRO A 97 5.17 0.26 20.99
CA PRO A 97 5.78 -0.82 21.75
C PRO A 97 7.31 -0.69 21.82
N LEU A 98 7.88 -0.84 23.03
CA LEU A 98 9.34 -0.82 23.29
C LEU A 98 10.04 -2.10 22.83
N ILE A 99 9.30 -3.22 22.83
CA ILE A 99 9.70 -4.55 22.35
C ILE A 99 8.50 -5.04 21.55
N THR A 100 8.71 -5.58 20.35
CA THR A 100 7.67 -5.95 19.39
C THR A 100 7.23 -7.41 19.54
N PRO A 101 6.25 -7.78 20.38
CA PRO A 101 5.29 -8.78 19.97
C PRO A 101 4.27 -8.07 19.09
N THR A 102 4.35 -8.37 17.80
CA THR A 102 3.56 -7.85 16.68
C THR A 102 2.08 -8.21 16.77
N MET A 103 1.40 -7.81 17.84
CA MET A 103 -0.06 -7.72 17.84
C MET A 103 -0.40 -6.28 17.44
N LYS A 104 -0.14 -5.95 16.16
CA LYS A 104 -0.74 -4.76 15.54
C LYS A 104 -2.25 -4.98 15.62
N ILE A 105 -2.90 -4.41 16.64
CA ILE A 105 -4.36 -4.30 16.69
C ILE A 105 -4.78 -3.79 15.31
N LYS A 106 -5.83 -4.40 14.72
CA LYS A 106 -6.25 -4.42 13.31
C LYS A 106 -6.49 -3.06 12.61
N ALA A 107 -5.87 -1.98 13.06
CA ALA A 107 -5.99 -0.62 12.54
C ALA A 107 -5.73 -0.52 11.03
N TYR A 108 -4.91 -1.41 10.45
CA TYR A 108 -4.69 -1.46 8.99
C TYR A 108 -5.80 -2.16 8.20
N ASP A 109 -6.67 -2.94 8.85
CA ASP A 109 -7.70 -3.77 8.21
C ASP A 109 -9.11 -3.17 8.37
N HIS A 110 -9.19 -1.90 8.77
CA HIS A 110 -10.47 -1.19 8.83
C HIS A 110 -10.98 -0.88 7.41
N PRO A 111 -12.27 -1.12 7.09
CA PRO A 111 -12.82 -0.85 5.76
C PRO A 111 -12.54 0.55 5.23
N ASP A 112 -12.62 1.58 6.07
CA ASP A 112 -12.31 2.95 5.66
C ASP A 112 -10.83 3.14 5.31
N MET A 113 -9.90 2.48 6.03
CA MET A 113 -8.48 2.53 5.70
C MET A 113 -8.22 1.92 4.31
N VAL A 114 -8.91 0.82 3.99
CA VAL A 114 -8.82 0.14 2.69
C VAL A 114 -9.45 1.01 1.59
N ALA A 115 -10.61 1.61 1.83
CA ALA A 115 -11.30 2.46 0.87
C ALA A 115 -10.50 3.73 0.55
N GLY A 116 -9.94 4.38 1.58
CA GLY A 116 -9.04 5.52 1.42
C GLY A 116 -7.80 5.15 0.60
N ALA A 117 -7.14 4.02 0.90
CA ALA A 117 -6.03 3.54 0.08
C ALA A 117 -6.42 3.27 -1.38
N GLY A 118 -7.64 2.77 -1.62
CA GLY A 118 -8.17 2.51 -2.96
C GLY A 118 -8.33 3.73 -3.85
N THR A 119 -8.39 4.94 -3.28
CA THR A 119 -8.39 6.18 -4.07
C THR A 119 -7.13 6.33 -4.93
N MET A 120 -6.02 5.73 -4.49
CA MET A 120 -4.80 5.66 -5.30
C MET A 120 -5.02 4.88 -6.60
N GLY A 121 -5.81 3.80 -6.58
CA GLY A 121 -6.13 3.02 -7.77
C GLY A 121 -6.93 3.82 -8.81
N LEU A 122 -7.85 4.69 -8.37
CA LEU A 122 -8.56 5.61 -9.26
C LEU A 122 -7.58 6.59 -9.93
N GLU A 123 -6.66 7.16 -9.16
CA GLU A 123 -5.66 8.09 -9.70
C GLU A 123 -4.71 7.42 -10.69
N ILE A 124 -4.30 6.18 -10.42
CA ILE A 124 -3.42 5.41 -11.32
C ILE A 124 -4.09 5.25 -12.69
N VAL A 125 -5.34 4.80 -12.74
CA VAL A 125 -6.07 4.59 -14.01
C VAL A 125 -6.35 5.90 -14.73
N GLU A 126 -6.67 6.98 -14.01
CA GLU A 126 -6.83 8.30 -14.62
C GLU A 126 -5.54 8.83 -15.25
N GLN A 127 -4.39 8.54 -14.62
CA GLN A 127 -3.08 8.99 -15.09
C GLN A 127 -2.56 8.09 -16.22
N ILE A 128 -2.90 6.79 -16.21
CA ILE A 128 -2.50 5.77 -17.19
C ILE A 128 -3.73 4.95 -17.61
N PRO A 129 -4.55 5.45 -18.56
CA PRO A 129 -5.82 4.80 -18.92
C PRO A 129 -5.68 3.42 -19.58
N ASP A 130 -4.54 3.15 -20.22
CA ASP A 130 -4.24 1.90 -20.93
C ASP A 130 -3.26 1.00 -20.17
N LEU A 131 -3.41 0.96 -18.83
CA LEU A 131 -2.60 0.15 -17.93
C LEU A 131 -2.74 -1.36 -18.19
N ASP A 132 -1.63 -2.06 -18.39
CA ASP A 132 -1.62 -3.52 -18.56
C ASP A 132 -1.45 -4.24 -17.21
N ALA A 133 -0.63 -3.71 -16.30
CA ALA A 133 -0.38 -4.29 -15.00
C ALA A 133 -0.10 -3.26 -13.89
N CYS A 134 -0.39 -3.63 -12.64
CA CYS A 134 -0.05 -2.85 -11.46
C CYS A 134 0.66 -3.73 -10.43
N ILE A 135 1.90 -3.36 -10.09
CA ILE A 135 2.73 -4.03 -9.09
C ILE A 135 2.57 -3.29 -7.76
N ILE A 136 2.07 -3.98 -6.73
CA ILE A 136 1.62 -3.36 -5.47
C ILE A 136 2.29 -4.03 -4.27
N PRO A 137 2.99 -3.27 -3.40
CA PRO A 137 3.52 -3.81 -2.15
C PRO A 137 2.44 -4.37 -1.23
N VAL A 138 2.71 -5.52 -0.60
CA VAL A 138 1.78 -6.22 0.28
C VAL A 138 2.40 -6.42 1.66
N GLY A 139 1.78 -5.78 2.66
CA GLY A 139 1.98 -6.07 4.08
C GLY A 139 0.66 -6.59 4.64
N GLY A 140 -0.07 -5.72 5.35
CA GLY A 140 -1.39 -6.07 5.90
C GLY A 140 -2.52 -6.20 4.86
N GLY A 141 -2.24 -6.00 3.56
CA GLY A 141 -3.19 -6.18 2.47
C GLY A 141 -4.06 -4.96 2.10
N GLY A 142 -4.16 -3.94 2.94
CA GLY A 142 -5.09 -2.81 2.69
C GLY A 142 -4.82 -2.02 1.41
N LEU A 143 -3.54 -1.84 1.03
CA LEU A 143 -3.16 -1.12 -0.20
C LEU A 143 -3.62 -1.87 -1.46
N ILE A 144 -3.21 -3.14 -1.57
CA ILE A 144 -3.56 -4.00 -2.71
C ILE A 144 -5.07 -4.24 -2.77
N ALA A 145 -5.75 -4.40 -1.63
CA ALA A 145 -7.20 -4.57 -1.60
C ALA A 145 -7.95 -3.36 -2.15
N GLY A 146 -7.62 -2.16 -1.69
CA GLY A 146 -8.25 -0.93 -2.17
C GLY A 146 -7.96 -0.69 -3.66
N CYS A 147 -6.70 -0.79 -4.06
CA CYS A 147 -6.30 -0.52 -5.44
C CYS A 147 -6.86 -1.56 -6.41
N ALA A 148 -6.85 -2.85 -6.04
CA ALA A 148 -7.37 -3.91 -6.90
C ALA A 148 -8.85 -3.73 -7.19
N VAL A 149 -9.67 -3.32 -6.21
CA VAL A 149 -11.09 -3.01 -6.45
C VAL A 149 -11.25 -1.88 -7.47
N ALA A 150 -10.56 -0.75 -7.27
CA ALA A 150 -10.65 0.40 -8.15
C ALA A 150 -10.15 0.09 -9.57
N ILE A 151 -8.97 -0.53 -9.68
CA ILE A 151 -8.33 -0.83 -10.95
C ILE A 151 -9.13 -1.89 -11.72
N LYS A 152 -9.55 -3.00 -11.09
CA LYS A 152 -10.33 -4.04 -11.77
C LYS A 152 -11.73 -3.58 -12.16
N PHE A 153 -12.30 -2.59 -11.48
CA PHE A 153 -13.57 -2.00 -11.89
C PHE A 153 -13.43 -1.18 -13.17
N LEU A 154 -12.37 -0.36 -13.28
CA LEU A 154 -12.16 0.53 -14.41
C LEU A 154 -11.44 -0.13 -15.61
N VAL A 155 -10.48 -1.01 -15.33
CA VAL A 155 -9.67 -1.74 -16.30
C VAL A 155 -9.64 -3.23 -15.90
N PRO A 156 -10.72 -4.00 -16.17
CA PRO A 156 -10.83 -5.40 -15.73
C PRO A 156 -9.71 -6.32 -16.22
N THR A 157 -9.10 -5.98 -17.36
CA THR A 157 -8.00 -6.72 -17.98
C THR A 157 -6.64 -6.47 -17.32
N CYS A 158 -6.48 -5.37 -16.57
CA CYS A 158 -5.22 -5.02 -15.93
C CYS A 158 -4.81 -6.10 -14.92
N LYS A 159 -3.57 -6.57 -14.97
CA LYS A 159 -3.02 -7.53 -14.02
C LYS A 159 -2.71 -6.88 -12.68
N ILE A 160 -3.08 -7.51 -11.57
CA ILE A 160 -2.73 -7.07 -10.23
C ILE A 160 -1.70 -8.03 -9.66
N ILE A 161 -0.48 -7.53 -9.41
CA ILE A 161 0.65 -8.30 -8.91
C ILE A 161 1.02 -7.77 -7.54
N GLY A 162 0.87 -8.60 -6.50
CA GLY A 162 1.32 -8.26 -5.17
C GLY A 162 2.78 -8.66 -4.95
N VAL A 163 3.52 -7.83 -4.21
CA VAL A 163 4.92 -8.11 -3.84
C VAL A 163 5.11 -8.08 -2.34
N GLU A 164 5.69 -9.15 -1.81
CA GLU A 164 6.04 -9.30 -0.39
C GLU A 164 7.56 -9.40 -0.21
N ALA A 165 8.07 -9.01 0.96
CA ALA A 165 9.42 -9.42 1.34
C ALA A 165 9.42 -10.90 1.73
N GLU A 166 10.41 -11.68 1.31
CA GLU A 166 10.56 -13.09 1.73
C GLU A 166 10.61 -13.24 3.25
N ALA A 167 11.19 -12.25 3.94
CA ALA A 167 11.23 -12.17 5.40
C ALA A 167 9.83 -12.17 6.05
N CYS A 168 8.77 -11.81 5.32
CA CYS A 168 7.39 -11.79 5.83
C CYS A 168 6.34 -11.97 4.71
N ALA A 169 6.28 -13.16 4.11
CA ALA A 169 5.32 -13.51 3.06
C ALA A 169 3.95 -13.97 3.60
N ASN A 170 3.25 -13.09 4.32
CA ASN A 170 1.99 -13.38 5.02
C ASN A 170 0.79 -13.60 4.07
N TYR A 171 0.71 -12.88 2.96
CA TYR A 171 -0.35 -12.99 1.97
C TYR A 171 -0.18 -14.27 1.16
N THR A 172 1.06 -14.62 0.77
CA THR A 172 1.37 -15.92 0.17
C THR A 172 0.92 -17.07 1.05
N ALA A 173 1.17 -16.99 2.37
CA ALA A 173 0.70 -17.99 3.33
C ALA A 173 -0.84 -18.06 3.36
N ALA A 174 -1.51 -16.90 3.35
CA ALA A 174 -2.97 -16.84 3.35
C ALA A 174 -3.62 -17.38 2.07
N VAL A 175 -3.01 -17.14 0.90
CA VAL A 175 -3.47 -17.73 -0.37
C VAL A 175 -3.35 -19.26 -0.32
N LYS A 176 -2.22 -19.78 0.18
CA LYS A 176 -1.99 -21.24 0.29
C LYS A 176 -2.97 -21.93 1.23
N SER A 177 -3.33 -21.30 2.34
CA SER A 177 -4.26 -21.86 3.33
C SER A 177 -5.73 -21.49 3.11
N GLY A 178 -6.01 -20.54 2.21
CA GLY A 178 -7.34 -20.00 1.95
C GLY A 178 -7.85 -19.04 3.03
N THR A 179 -7.04 -18.67 4.02
CA THR A 179 -7.44 -17.83 5.15
C THR A 179 -6.27 -17.05 5.75
N PRO A 180 -6.46 -15.86 6.34
CA PRO A 180 -5.40 -15.14 7.04
C PRO A 180 -4.66 -16.04 8.03
N THR A 181 -3.35 -16.18 7.79
CA THR A 181 -2.49 -17.12 8.53
C THR A 181 -1.33 -16.36 9.16
N TYR A 182 -1.02 -16.70 10.40
CA TYR A 182 0.12 -16.11 11.10
C TYR A 182 1.43 -16.65 10.50
N THR A 183 2.34 -15.75 10.17
CA THR A 183 3.72 -16.03 9.80
C THR A 183 4.64 -15.39 10.83
N ASN A 184 5.77 -16.06 11.11
CA ASN A 184 6.79 -15.50 11.97
C ASN A 184 7.70 -14.58 11.14
N PRO A 185 7.64 -13.24 11.31
CA PRO A 185 8.41 -12.33 10.48
C PRO A 185 9.88 -12.34 10.90
N ASN A 186 10.77 -12.31 9.91
CA ASN A 186 12.18 -11.96 10.11
C ASN A 186 12.40 -10.45 9.94
N PRO A 187 13.49 -9.89 10.48
CA PRO A 187 13.89 -8.52 10.19
C PRO A 187 14.00 -8.27 8.68
N SER A 188 13.55 -7.09 8.24
CA SER A 188 13.50 -6.72 6.82
C SER A 188 13.74 -5.22 6.63
N LEU A 189 14.39 -4.86 5.53
CA LEU A 189 14.47 -3.48 5.03
C LEU A 189 13.08 -2.92 4.66
N ALA A 190 12.11 -3.79 4.38
CA ALA A 190 10.73 -3.45 4.12
C ALA A 190 9.86 -3.56 5.39
N GLU A 191 10.27 -2.91 6.50
CA GLU A 191 9.58 -2.96 7.80
C GLU A 191 8.07 -2.64 7.72
N GLY A 192 7.69 -1.70 6.83
CA GLY A 192 6.30 -1.35 6.56
C GLY A 192 5.43 -2.53 6.08
N LEU A 193 6.05 -3.58 5.54
CA LEU A 193 5.41 -4.81 5.07
C LEU A 193 5.51 -5.97 6.08
N SER A 194 6.32 -5.85 7.13
CA SER A 194 6.51 -6.86 8.18
C SER A 194 5.27 -6.97 9.09
N ILE A 195 4.18 -7.49 8.53
CA ILE A 195 2.91 -7.76 9.21
C ILE A 195 2.75 -9.27 9.27
N PRO A 196 2.70 -9.89 10.47
CA PRO A 196 2.70 -11.35 10.59
C PRO A 196 1.41 -12.00 10.07
N MET A 197 0.35 -11.24 9.82
CA MET A 197 -0.91 -11.78 9.34
C MET A 197 -1.63 -10.74 8.48
N VAL A 198 -1.98 -11.11 7.25
CA VAL A 198 -2.82 -10.27 6.37
C VAL A 198 -4.14 -9.93 7.06
N GLY A 199 -4.68 -8.75 6.79
CA GLY A 199 -6.00 -8.37 7.29
C GLY A 199 -7.11 -9.24 6.72
N SER A 200 -8.11 -9.59 7.53
CA SER A 200 -9.25 -10.41 7.10
C SER A 200 -10.11 -9.69 6.06
N ASN A 201 -10.41 -8.41 6.26
CA ASN A 201 -11.20 -7.62 5.32
C ASN A 201 -10.40 -7.40 4.02
N SER A 202 -9.11 -7.13 4.16
CA SER A 202 -8.18 -6.91 3.06
C SER A 202 -8.05 -8.16 2.19
N PHE A 203 -7.81 -9.32 2.79
CA PHE A 203 -7.70 -10.60 2.09
C PHE A 203 -9.01 -10.97 1.40
N ALA A 204 -10.15 -10.90 2.11
CA ALA A 204 -11.46 -11.19 1.54
C ALA A 204 -11.82 -10.26 0.36
N THR A 205 -11.35 -9.00 0.40
CA THR A 205 -11.55 -8.04 -0.69
C THR A 205 -10.62 -8.33 -1.88
N ALA A 206 -9.32 -8.54 -1.62
CA ALA A 206 -8.29 -8.60 -2.65
C ALA A 206 -8.19 -9.97 -3.36
N ALA A 207 -8.45 -11.07 -2.66
CA ALA A 207 -8.08 -12.42 -3.12
C ALA A 207 -8.60 -12.78 -4.52
N LYS A 208 -9.80 -12.33 -4.88
CA LYS A 208 -10.41 -12.59 -6.20
C LYS A 208 -9.87 -11.71 -7.35
N TYR A 209 -9.13 -10.65 -7.02
CA TYR A 209 -8.63 -9.66 -7.97
C TYR A 209 -7.13 -9.76 -8.22
N VAL A 210 -6.38 -10.37 -7.30
CA VAL A 210 -4.93 -10.54 -7.42
C VAL A 210 -4.61 -11.68 -8.39
N ASP A 211 -3.89 -11.35 -9.46
CA ASP A 211 -3.49 -12.31 -10.49
C ASP A 211 -2.23 -13.11 -10.10
N LYS A 212 -1.29 -12.46 -9.38
CA LYS A 212 0.00 -13.06 -9.00
C LYS A 212 0.48 -12.45 -7.68
N ILE A 213 1.13 -13.27 -6.86
CA ILE A 213 1.92 -12.81 -5.70
C ILE A 213 3.36 -13.29 -5.90
N VAL A 214 4.31 -12.40 -5.70
CA VAL A 214 5.75 -12.71 -5.74
C VAL A 214 6.42 -12.26 -4.44
N THR A 215 7.53 -12.90 -4.10
CA THR A 215 8.36 -12.53 -2.95
C THR A 215 9.71 -12.04 -3.44
N VAL A 216 10.31 -11.10 -2.72
CA VAL A 216 11.64 -10.55 -3.04
C VAL A 216 12.58 -10.66 -1.86
N ARG A 217 13.87 -10.86 -2.17
CA ARG A 217 14.94 -10.97 -1.18
C ARG A 217 15.40 -9.60 -0.68
N GLU A 218 16.00 -9.59 0.51
CA GLU A 218 16.51 -8.36 1.15
C GLU A 218 17.62 -7.67 0.34
N ASP A 219 18.50 -8.43 -0.32
CA ASP A 219 19.54 -7.89 -1.20
C ASP A 219 18.94 -7.16 -2.41
N SER A 220 17.87 -7.70 -2.99
CA SER A 220 17.12 -7.06 -4.07
C SER A 220 16.37 -5.81 -3.61
N ILE A 221 15.81 -5.80 -2.39
CA ILE A 221 15.21 -4.60 -1.80
C ILE A 221 16.27 -3.51 -1.62
N ALA A 222 17.44 -3.85 -1.07
CA ALA A 222 18.55 -2.91 -0.92
C ALA A 222 18.99 -2.32 -2.27
N LEU A 223 19.13 -3.18 -3.29
CA LEU A 223 19.49 -2.75 -4.63
C LEU A 223 18.39 -1.85 -5.25
N ALA A 224 17.12 -2.18 -5.05
CA ALA A 224 16.00 -1.36 -5.54
C ALA A 224 15.99 0.04 -4.92
N ILE A 225 16.23 0.16 -3.60
CA ILE A 225 16.39 1.47 -2.93
C ILE A 225 17.51 2.27 -3.60
N LEU A 226 18.67 1.64 -3.81
CA LEU A 226 19.82 2.28 -4.46
C LEU A 226 19.46 2.75 -5.88
N ARG A 227 18.79 1.91 -6.68
CA ARG A 227 18.39 2.27 -8.06
C ARG A 227 17.38 3.40 -8.13
N LEU A 228 16.43 3.47 -7.19
CA LEU A 228 15.48 4.59 -7.10
C LEU A 228 16.19 5.91 -6.79
N VAL A 229 17.21 5.89 -5.93
CA VAL A 229 18.03 7.07 -5.65
C VAL A 229 18.90 7.44 -6.85
N GLU A 230 19.54 6.47 -7.50
CA GLU A 230 20.46 6.72 -8.61
C GLU A 230 19.76 7.19 -9.89
N GLN A 231 18.67 6.53 -10.28
CA GLN A 231 18.00 6.74 -11.57
C GLN A 231 16.87 7.77 -11.45
N GLU A 232 16.05 7.65 -10.41
CA GLU A 232 14.84 8.46 -10.23
C GLU A 232 15.04 9.64 -9.28
N LYS A 233 16.21 9.75 -8.64
CA LYS A 233 16.53 10.78 -7.64
C LYS A 233 15.47 10.86 -6.54
N SER A 234 14.89 9.70 -6.22
CA SER A 234 13.79 9.56 -5.27
C SER A 234 14.26 8.80 -4.03
N ILE A 235 14.00 9.35 -2.85
CA ILE A 235 14.28 8.70 -1.57
C ILE A 235 13.06 7.87 -1.20
N ILE A 236 13.18 6.55 -1.24
CA ILE A 236 12.09 5.61 -1.03
C ILE A 236 12.53 4.58 0.03
N GLU A 237 11.66 4.33 1.01
CA GLU A 237 11.88 3.28 2.02
C GLU A 237 11.79 1.87 1.40
N GLY A 238 12.29 0.84 2.10
CA GLY A 238 12.31 -0.52 1.54
C GLY A 238 10.93 -1.06 1.16
N ALA A 239 9.87 -0.73 1.91
CA ALA A 239 8.51 -1.12 1.58
C ALA A 239 8.01 -0.52 0.25
N GLY A 240 8.45 0.70 -0.09
CA GLY A 240 8.13 1.33 -1.38
C GLY A 240 9.00 0.82 -2.53
N ALA A 241 10.14 0.20 -2.23
CA ALA A 241 11.09 -0.30 -3.23
C ALA A 241 10.80 -1.72 -3.71
N VAL A 242 9.97 -2.50 -3.01
CA VAL A 242 9.74 -3.93 -3.33
C VAL A 242 9.20 -4.15 -4.74
N GLY A 243 8.41 -3.21 -5.28
CA GLY A 243 7.89 -3.31 -6.65
C GLY A 243 9.02 -3.32 -7.69
N LEU A 244 10.04 -2.46 -7.50
CA LEU A 244 11.23 -2.47 -8.34
C LEU A 244 12.12 -3.68 -8.05
N ALA A 245 12.21 -4.13 -6.79
CA ALA A 245 12.95 -5.34 -6.44
C ALA A 245 12.42 -6.57 -7.20
N ALA A 246 11.09 -6.69 -7.36
CA ALA A 246 10.48 -7.78 -8.12
C ALA A 246 10.88 -7.75 -9.61
N LEU A 247 11.02 -6.55 -10.19
CA LEU A 247 11.50 -6.40 -11.56
C LEU A 247 13.00 -6.73 -11.69
N LEU A 248 13.81 -6.35 -10.70
CA LEU A 248 15.25 -6.67 -10.68
C LEU A 248 15.51 -8.18 -10.54
N GLU A 249 14.60 -8.91 -9.91
CA GLU A 249 14.64 -10.37 -9.79
C GLU A 249 14.02 -11.11 -10.98
N ASP A 250 13.58 -10.40 -12.03
CA ASP A 250 12.87 -10.96 -13.18
C ASP A 250 11.66 -11.81 -12.75
N SER A 251 10.92 -11.35 -11.71
CA SER A 251 9.75 -12.06 -11.19
C SER A 251 8.48 -11.82 -12.03
N CYS A 252 8.54 -10.95 -13.04
CA CYS A 252 7.42 -10.58 -13.90
C CYS A 252 7.82 -10.50 -15.40
N PRO A 253 8.44 -11.54 -15.98
CA PRO A 253 8.90 -11.52 -17.38
C PRO A 253 7.74 -11.37 -18.37
N GLU A 254 6.52 -11.77 -17.97
CA GLU A 254 5.30 -11.61 -18.77
C GLU A 254 4.91 -10.15 -19.05
N LEU A 255 5.53 -9.18 -18.36
CA LEU A 255 5.27 -7.75 -18.53
C LEU A 255 6.14 -7.09 -19.60
N GLN A 256 6.99 -7.83 -20.31
CA GLN A 256 7.79 -7.24 -21.38
C GLN A 256 6.89 -6.60 -22.47
N GLY A 257 7.20 -5.35 -22.84
CA GLY A 257 6.42 -4.54 -23.77
C GLY A 257 5.09 -4.02 -23.22
N LYS A 258 4.83 -4.17 -21.91
CA LYS A 258 3.60 -3.73 -21.23
C LYS A 258 3.78 -2.44 -20.45
N LYS A 259 2.65 -1.81 -20.10
CA LYS A 259 2.53 -0.66 -19.20
C LYS A 259 2.25 -1.07 -17.76
#